data_AF-A0A495KW14-F1
#
_entry.id   AF-A0A495KW14-F1
#
_cell.length_a   1.000
_cell.length_b   1.000
_cell.length_c   1.000
_cell.angle_alpha   90.00
_cell.angle_beta   90.00
_cell.angle_gamma   90.00
#
_symmetry.space_group_name_H-M   'P 1'
#
loop_
_entity.id
_entity.type
_entity.pdbx_description
1 polymer ?
#
loop_
_entity_poly.entity_id
_entity_poly.type
_entity_poly.pdbx_seq_one_letter_code
_entity_poly.pdbx_strand_id
1 'polypeptide(L)'
;MNNEHETRLADLEARVAELERRAAQRPPRTEAAAATGDAFFALDALRERAPGRGGVVFAGVVRGEEGEEPALEWQQGLPVERLAELDWSQCAAALDALGNPVRLSLLHAVWSGTRTVAGLAELSGFGTTGQIYHHVHQLSAAGWLTTLKRGHYAIPPERVVPLLTVLVAAGAVNRPVS
;
A
#
# COMPACT_ATOMS: atom_id res chain seq x y z
N MET A 1 -4.03 53.10 -26.98
CA MET A 1 -3.90 51.64 -26.78
C MET A 1 -2.85 51.28 -25.72
N ASN A 2 -1.65 51.91 -25.68
CA ASN A 2 -0.65 51.64 -24.62
C ASN A 2 -1.12 51.92 -23.19
N ASN A 3 -1.85 53.01 -22.96
CA ASN A 3 -2.24 53.44 -21.61
C ASN A 3 -3.19 52.45 -20.90
N GLU A 4 -4.04 51.75 -21.66
CA GLU A 4 -4.97 50.74 -21.12
C GLU A 4 -4.23 49.44 -20.76
N HIS A 5 -3.18 49.11 -21.51
CA HIS A 5 -2.32 47.96 -21.24
C HIS A 5 -1.44 48.21 -20.01
N GLU A 6 -0.89 49.42 -19.89
CA GLU A 6 -0.12 49.85 -18.71
C GLU A 6 -0.99 49.87 -17.44
N THR A 7 -2.24 50.35 -17.55
CA THR A 7 -3.20 50.34 -16.44
C THR A 7 -3.54 48.91 -16.00
N ARG A 8 -3.75 47.99 -16.95
CA ARG A 8 -4.06 46.59 -16.67
C ARG A 8 -2.87 45.83 -16.07
N LEU A 9 -1.65 46.18 -16.48
CA LEU A 9 -0.42 45.62 -15.91
C LEU A 9 -0.23 46.08 -14.46
N ALA A 10 -0.45 47.37 -14.18
CA ALA A 10 -0.37 47.91 -12.82
C ALA A 10 -1.41 47.26 -11.87
N ASP A 11 -2.63 47.00 -12.35
CA ASP A 11 -3.66 46.29 -11.58
C ASP A 11 -3.26 44.83 -11.28
N LEU A 12 -2.66 44.15 -12.25
CA LEU A 12 -2.16 42.79 -12.07
C LEU A 12 -1.00 42.73 -11.08
N GLU A 13 -0.04 43.65 -11.18
CA GLU A 13 1.09 43.75 -10.25
C GLU A 13 0.62 44.04 -8.83
N ALA A 14 -0.36 44.94 -8.66
CA ALA A 14 -0.95 45.21 -7.35
C ALA A 14 -1.66 43.98 -6.76
N ARG A 15 -2.37 43.21 -7.59
CA ARG A 15 -3.02 41.96 -7.16
C ARG A 15 -2.02 40.86 -6.80
N VAL A 16 -0.93 40.72 -7.55
CA VAL A 16 0.13 39.76 -7.26
C VAL A 16 0.83 40.12 -5.94
N ALA A 17 1.20 41.39 -5.76
CA ALA A 17 1.83 41.85 -4.52
C ALA A 17 0.92 41.63 -3.30
N GLU A 18 -0.40 41.79 -3.44
CA GLU A 18 -1.36 41.49 -2.38
C GLU A 18 -1.46 39.98 -2.10
N LEU A 19 -1.45 39.14 -3.14
CA LEU A 19 -1.43 37.68 -2.98
C LEU A 19 -0.15 37.22 -2.27
N GLU A 20 1.00 37.77 -2.64
CA GLU A 20 2.29 37.46 -2.03
C GLU A 20 2.34 37.89 -0.55
N ARG A 21 1.83 39.08 -0.22
CA ARG A 21 1.69 39.52 1.18
C ARG A 21 0.79 38.60 1.99
N ARG A 22 -0.34 38.17 1.43
CA ARG A 22 -1.26 37.24 2.10
C ARG A 22 -0.66 35.84 2.26
N ALA A 23 0.18 35.40 1.33
CA ALA A 23 0.92 34.15 1.44
C ALA A 23 2.01 34.24 2.53
N ALA A 24 2.74 35.35 2.60
CA ALA A 24 3.78 35.59 3.61
C ALA A 24 3.21 35.79 5.03
N GLN A 25 2.00 36.35 5.15
CA GLN A 25 1.31 36.55 6.43
C GLN A 25 0.45 35.35 6.85
N ARG A 26 0.35 34.31 6.01
CA ARG A 26 -0.25 33.03 6.40
C ARG A 26 0.70 32.41 7.44
N PRO A 27 0.31 32.27 8.72
CA PRO A 27 1.14 31.50 9.66
C PRO A 27 1.35 30.10 9.08
N PRO A 28 2.53 29.48 9.27
CA PRO A 28 2.79 28.15 8.74
C PRO A 28 1.72 27.21 9.31
N ARG A 29 0.78 26.80 8.47
CA ARG A 29 -0.29 25.86 8.81
C ARG A 29 0.26 24.43 8.83
N THR A 30 1.53 24.25 9.23
CA THR A 30 2.39 23.26 8.58
C THR A 30 2.85 22.11 9.45
N GLU A 31 2.72 22.11 10.78
CA GLU A 31 3.30 20.97 11.54
C GLU A 31 2.26 20.12 12.30
N ALA A 32 1.33 20.72 13.05
CA ALA A 32 0.38 19.92 13.84
C ALA A 32 -0.90 19.48 13.07
N ALA A 33 -1.42 20.34 12.19
CA ALA A 33 -2.61 20.04 11.38
C ALA A 33 -2.28 19.22 10.12
N ALA A 34 -1.07 19.37 9.57
CA ALA A 34 -0.58 18.53 8.50
C ALA A 34 -0.36 17.08 8.99
N ALA A 35 0.18 16.90 10.19
CA ALA A 35 0.39 15.56 10.76
C ALA A 35 -0.93 14.77 10.99
N THR A 36 -2.05 15.44 11.23
CA THR A 36 -3.36 14.80 11.45
C THR A 36 -4.23 14.74 10.19
N GLY A 37 -4.17 15.76 9.33
CA GLY A 37 -4.82 15.76 8.01
C GLY A 37 -4.17 14.79 7.03
N ASP A 38 -2.85 14.57 7.14
CA ASP A 38 -2.15 13.51 6.41
C ASP A 38 -2.45 12.14 7.01
N ALA A 39 -2.59 11.99 8.34
CA ALA A 39 -2.91 10.69 8.94
C ALA A 39 -4.28 10.12 8.49
N PHE A 40 -5.26 10.97 8.21
CA PHE A 40 -6.60 10.56 7.75
C PHE A 40 -6.85 10.83 6.25
N PHE A 41 -5.80 11.13 5.46
CA PHE A 41 -5.94 11.52 4.05
C PHE A 41 -6.82 10.54 3.24
N ALA A 42 -6.63 9.23 3.44
CA ALA A 42 -7.37 8.18 2.74
C ALA A 42 -8.83 8.12 3.20
N LEU A 43 -9.09 8.36 4.49
CA LEU A 43 -10.44 8.38 5.06
C LEU A 43 -11.21 9.61 4.59
N ASP A 44 -10.57 10.77 4.54
CA ASP A 44 -11.20 12.01 4.08
C ASP A 44 -11.52 11.94 2.59
N ALA A 45 -10.58 11.45 1.77
CA ALA A 45 -10.84 11.18 0.35
C ALA A 45 -11.99 10.17 0.15
N LEU A 46 -12.10 9.16 1.01
CA LEU A 46 -13.20 8.21 0.95
C LEU A 46 -14.54 8.85 1.34
N ARG A 47 -14.59 9.69 2.38
CA ARG A 47 -15.81 10.40 2.80
C ARG A 47 -16.40 11.27 1.71
N GLU A 48 -15.56 11.93 0.92
CA GLU A 48 -16.01 12.77 -0.20
C GLU A 48 -16.61 11.95 -1.36
N ARG A 49 -16.18 10.69 -1.50
CA ARG A 49 -16.47 9.86 -2.67
C ARG A 49 -17.47 8.74 -2.39
N ALA A 50 -17.70 8.38 -1.12
CA ALA A 50 -18.46 7.19 -0.77
C ALA A 50 -19.97 7.47 -0.69
N PRO A 51 -20.79 6.87 -1.56
CA PRO A 51 -22.24 6.90 -1.42
C PRO A 51 -22.71 5.85 -0.38
N GLY A 52 -24.00 5.91 -0.01
CA GLY A 52 -24.64 4.85 0.78
C GLY A 52 -24.07 4.70 2.20
N ARG A 53 -23.80 3.47 2.61
CA ARG A 53 -23.25 3.12 3.94
C ARG A 53 -21.72 3.31 4.02
N GLY A 54 -21.11 3.89 2.99
CA GLY A 54 -19.67 4.09 2.91
C GLY A 54 -18.95 2.96 2.17
N GLY A 55 -17.64 2.87 2.38
CA GLY A 55 -16.81 1.85 1.74
C GLY A 55 -15.57 1.52 2.56
N VAL A 56 -14.78 0.58 2.04
CA VAL A 56 -13.43 0.29 2.53
C VAL A 56 -12.49 0.45 1.35
N VAL A 57 -11.39 1.18 1.54
CA VAL A 57 -10.33 1.34 0.56
C VAL A 57 -9.00 1.00 1.21
N PHE A 58 -8.11 0.40 0.44
CA PHE A 58 -6.71 0.31 0.78
C PHE A 58 -5.88 0.74 -0.45
N ALA A 59 -4.73 1.33 -0.17
CA ALA A 59 -3.79 1.78 -1.18
C ALA A 59 -2.37 1.52 -0.71
N GLY A 60 -1.45 1.41 -1.66
CA GLY A 60 -0.04 1.21 -1.37
C GLY A 60 0.83 1.66 -2.53
N VAL A 61 1.97 2.22 -2.19
CA VAL A 61 3.04 2.56 -3.12
C VAL A 61 4.27 1.79 -2.66
N VAL A 62 4.77 0.91 -3.52
CA VAL A 62 6.01 0.15 -3.30
C VAL A 62 7.02 0.64 -4.31
N ARG A 63 8.14 1.14 -3.79
CA ARG A 63 9.26 1.59 -4.63
C ARG A 63 10.20 0.42 -4.93
N GLY A 64 10.83 0.47 -6.09
CA GLY A 64 11.96 -0.39 -6.44
C GLY A 64 13.22 0.00 -5.66
N GLU A 65 14.39 -0.36 -6.22
CA GLU A 65 15.67 0.11 -5.69
C GLU A 65 15.79 1.65 -5.81
N GLU A 66 16.69 2.24 -5.02
CA GLU A 66 16.74 3.68 -4.74
C GLU A 66 16.86 4.53 -6.02
N GLY A 67 15.86 5.41 -6.25
CA GLY A 67 15.85 6.38 -7.36
C GLY A 67 14.95 6.03 -8.55
N GLU A 68 14.28 4.87 -8.54
CA GLU A 68 13.32 4.48 -9.59
C GLU A 68 11.89 4.95 -9.31
N GLU A 69 11.11 5.13 -10.38
CA GLU A 69 9.64 5.26 -10.35
C GLU A 69 9.03 4.13 -9.47
N PRO A 70 7.88 4.36 -8.81
CA PRO A 70 7.28 3.34 -7.96
C PRO A 70 7.05 2.05 -8.76
N ALA A 71 7.70 0.98 -8.31
CA ALA A 71 7.60 -0.34 -8.95
C ALA A 71 6.18 -0.89 -8.93
N LEU A 72 5.35 -0.42 -7.99
CA LEU A 72 3.93 -0.73 -7.92
C LEU A 72 3.15 0.38 -7.23
N GLU A 73 2.12 0.86 -7.91
CA GLU A 73 1.05 1.68 -7.33
C GLU A 73 -0.26 0.90 -7.40
N TRP A 74 -0.96 0.80 -6.27
CA TRP A 74 -2.20 0.05 -6.19
C TRP A 74 -3.21 0.77 -5.31
N GLN A 75 -4.45 0.82 -5.77
CA GLN A 75 -5.59 1.22 -4.96
C GLN A 75 -6.78 0.31 -5.29
N GLN A 76 -7.41 -0.22 -4.24
CA GLN A 76 -8.63 -0.98 -4.38
C GLN A 76 -9.58 -0.64 -3.25
N GLY A 77 -10.87 -0.53 -3.56
CA GLY A 77 -11.90 -0.34 -2.57
C GLY A 77 -13.23 -0.93 -3.02
N LEU A 78 -14.09 -1.22 -2.05
CA LEU A 78 -15.43 -1.73 -2.26
C LEU A 78 -16.42 -0.97 -1.36
N PRO A 79 -17.64 -0.68 -1.86
CA PRO A 79 -18.70 -0.18 -1.01
C PRO A 79 -19.12 -1.26 0.01
N VAL A 80 -19.60 -0.82 1.17
CA VAL A 80 -20.01 -1.72 2.26
C VAL A 80 -21.11 -2.69 1.81
N GLU A 81 -22.02 -2.23 0.96
CA GLU A 81 -23.11 -3.02 0.41
C GLU A 81 -22.59 -4.21 -0.38
N ARG A 82 -21.59 -4.00 -1.26
CA ARG A 82 -20.97 -5.09 -2.01
C ARG A 82 -20.27 -6.07 -1.09
N LEU A 83 -19.55 -5.58 -0.07
CA LEU A 83 -18.91 -6.45 0.92
C LEU A 83 -19.93 -7.32 1.67
N ALA A 84 -21.12 -6.79 1.95
CA ALA A 84 -22.21 -7.52 2.60
C ALA A 84 -22.84 -8.60 1.69
N GLU A 85 -22.75 -8.45 0.37
CA GLU A 85 -23.25 -9.42 -0.62
C GLU A 85 -22.23 -10.52 -0.96
N LEU A 86 -20.94 -10.32 -0.63
CA LEU A 86 -19.90 -11.32 -0.88
C LEU A 86 -20.08 -12.55 0.01
N ASP A 87 -19.89 -13.72 -0.60
CA ASP A 87 -19.64 -14.94 0.16
C ASP A 87 -18.21 -14.94 0.70
N TRP A 88 -18.07 -14.62 1.99
CA TRP A 88 -16.77 -14.53 2.65
C TRP A 88 -16.02 -15.86 2.73
N SER A 89 -16.71 -17.00 2.55
CA SER A 89 -16.04 -18.30 2.51
C SER A 89 -15.04 -18.42 1.35
N GLN A 90 -15.25 -17.66 0.27
CA GLN A 90 -14.32 -17.57 -0.86
C GLN A 90 -12.97 -16.96 -0.47
N CYS A 91 -12.92 -16.17 0.61
CA CYS A 91 -11.67 -15.61 1.14
C CYS A 91 -10.94 -16.56 2.09
N ALA A 92 -11.59 -17.63 2.56
CA ALA A 92 -11.07 -18.47 3.64
C ALA A 92 -9.71 -19.12 3.30
N ALA A 93 -9.57 -19.70 2.11
CA ALA A 93 -8.32 -20.35 1.71
C ALA A 93 -7.14 -19.36 1.60
N ALA A 94 -7.41 -18.14 1.11
CA ALA A 94 -6.41 -17.09 1.02
C ALA A 94 -5.97 -16.61 2.41
N LEU A 95 -6.92 -16.39 3.34
CA LEU A 95 -6.62 -15.95 4.70
C LEU A 95 -5.95 -17.06 5.53
N ASP A 96 -6.42 -18.30 5.42
CA ASP A 96 -5.84 -19.47 6.11
C ASP A 96 -4.36 -19.65 5.73
N ALA A 97 -4.03 -19.50 4.44
CA ALA A 97 -2.65 -19.56 3.97
C ALA A 97 -1.73 -18.51 4.65
N LEU A 98 -2.26 -17.40 5.14
CA LEU A 98 -1.49 -16.41 5.91
C LEU A 98 -1.45 -16.69 7.42
N GLY A 99 -2.36 -17.52 7.95
CA GLY A 99 -2.48 -17.84 9.37
C GLY A 99 -1.39 -18.74 9.97
N ASN A 100 -0.27 -18.95 9.26
CA ASN A 100 0.83 -19.81 9.70
C ASN A 100 2.17 -19.06 9.73
N PRO A 101 2.92 -19.09 10.85
CA PRO A 101 4.15 -18.32 11.01
C PRO A 101 5.24 -18.72 10.01
N VAL A 102 5.37 -20.01 9.67
CA VAL A 102 6.36 -20.49 8.69
C VAL A 102 6.03 -19.95 7.30
N ARG A 103 4.74 -19.92 6.92
CA ARG A 103 4.31 -19.37 5.63
C ARG A 103 4.53 -17.86 5.55
N LEU A 104 4.30 -17.12 6.64
CA LEU A 104 4.62 -15.69 6.69
C LEU A 104 6.13 -15.43 6.58
N SER A 105 6.95 -16.20 7.27
CA SER A 105 8.41 -16.13 7.14
C SER A 105 8.88 -16.45 5.72
N LEU A 106 8.24 -17.40 5.03
CA LEU A 106 8.55 -17.72 3.63
C LEU A 106 8.20 -16.56 2.70
N LEU A 107 7.02 -15.96 2.87
CA LEU A 107 6.62 -14.76 2.11
C LEU A 107 7.59 -13.61 2.35
N HIS A 108 8.01 -13.39 3.59
CA HIS A 108 9.01 -12.37 3.94
C HIS A 108 10.38 -12.64 3.29
N ALA A 109 10.84 -13.89 3.28
CA ALA A 109 12.08 -14.27 2.61
C ALA A 109 12.02 -14.06 1.09
N VAL A 110 10.90 -14.43 0.45
CA VAL A 110 10.67 -14.19 -0.99
C VAL A 110 10.59 -12.69 -1.29
N TRP A 111 9.89 -11.92 -0.46
CA TRP A 111 9.85 -10.46 -0.53
C TRP A 111 11.25 -9.84 -0.45
N SER A 112 12.10 -10.37 0.43
CA SER A 112 13.48 -9.93 0.63
C SER A 112 14.45 -10.41 -0.47
N GLY A 113 13.96 -11.13 -1.49
CA GLY A 113 14.75 -11.55 -2.66
C GLY A 113 15.15 -13.02 -2.69
N THR A 114 14.89 -13.81 -1.64
CA THR A 114 15.17 -15.26 -1.63
C THR A 114 14.12 -16.01 -2.42
N ARG A 115 14.39 -16.24 -3.71
CA ARG A 115 13.39 -16.78 -4.66
C ARG A 115 13.47 -18.29 -4.87
N THR A 116 14.47 -18.99 -4.35
CA THR A 116 14.69 -20.43 -4.63
C THR A 116 14.45 -21.30 -3.41
N VAL A 117 13.98 -22.55 -3.62
CA VAL A 117 13.83 -23.52 -2.51
C VAL A 117 15.16 -23.79 -1.82
N ALA A 118 16.26 -23.84 -2.56
CA ALA A 118 17.59 -24.01 -1.99
C ALA A 118 17.96 -22.85 -1.06
N GLY A 119 17.79 -21.60 -1.50
CA GLY A 119 18.04 -20.43 -0.65
C GLY A 119 17.08 -20.34 0.53
N LEU A 120 15.82 -20.75 0.36
CA LEU A 120 14.87 -20.83 1.47
C LEU A 120 15.24 -21.91 2.48
N ALA A 121 15.85 -23.02 2.05
CA ALA A 121 16.31 -24.10 2.93
C ALA A 121 17.56 -23.73 3.74
N GLU A 122 18.37 -22.79 3.24
CA GLU A 122 19.53 -22.24 3.95
C GLU A 122 19.12 -21.34 5.12
N LEU A 123 17.92 -20.75 5.05
CA LEU A 123 17.38 -19.95 6.14
C LEU A 123 16.89 -20.85 7.28
N SER A 124 17.37 -20.59 8.49
CA SER A 124 16.94 -21.33 9.68
C SER A 124 15.44 -21.11 9.95
N GLY A 125 14.72 -22.18 10.29
CA GLY A 125 13.32 -22.10 10.76
C GLY A 125 12.26 -22.60 9.79
N PHE A 126 12.62 -23.03 8.58
CA PHE A 126 11.67 -23.54 7.58
C PHE A 126 11.49 -25.07 7.57
N GLY A 127 12.32 -25.78 8.34
CA GLY A 127 12.28 -27.24 8.43
C GLY A 127 12.96 -27.93 7.24
N THR A 128 12.49 -29.13 6.92
CA THR A 128 13.01 -29.95 5.82
C THR A 128 12.58 -29.40 4.45
N THR A 129 13.30 -29.76 3.39
CA THR A 129 12.93 -29.40 2.01
C THR A 129 11.51 -29.82 1.64
N GLY A 130 11.03 -30.97 2.15
CA GLY A 130 9.66 -31.43 1.94
C GLY A 130 8.61 -30.52 2.59
N GLN A 131 8.89 -29.98 3.78
CA GLN A 131 8.03 -29.00 4.44
C GLN A 131 7.99 -27.67 3.68
N ILE A 132 9.13 -27.22 3.14
CA ILE A 132 9.19 -26.01 2.31
C ILE A 132 8.31 -26.18 1.07
N TYR A 133 8.42 -27.29 0.34
CA TYR A 133 7.57 -27.55 -0.83
C TYR A 133 6.08 -27.60 -0.46
N HIS A 134 5.74 -28.20 0.67
CA HIS A 134 4.37 -28.22 1.17
C HIS A 134 3.82 -26.80 1.40
N HIS A 135 4.59 -25.95 2.08
CA HIS A 135 4.19 -24.57 2.35
C HIS A 135 4.11 -23.70 1.09
N VAL A 136 5.09 -23.81 0.20
CA VAL A 136 5.08 -23.09 -1.08
C VAL A 136 3.90 -23.52 -1.95
N HIS A 137 3.55 -24.80 -1.96
CA HIS A 137 2.37 -25.29 -2.67
C HIS A 137 1.07 -24.70 -2.10
N GLN A 138 0.92 -24.67 -0.77
CA GLN A 138 -0.23 -24.04 -0.12
C GLN A 138 -0.33 -22.55 -0.45
N LEU A 139 0.79 -21.81 -0.37
CA LEU A 139 0.84 -20.39 -0.72
C LEU A 139 0.51 -20.15 -2.20
N SER A 140 1.01 -21.00 -3.09
CA SER A 140 0.73 -20.90 -4.53
C SER A 140 -0.72 -21.22 -4.86
N ALA A 141 -1.30 -22.26 -4.25
CA ALA A 141 -2.70 -22.62 -4.42
C ALA A 141 -3.66 -21.52 -3.89
N ALA A 142 -3.25 -20.81 -2.83
CA ALA A 142 -3.95 -19.64 -2.32
C ALA A 142 -3.68 -18.34 -3.12
N GLY A 143 -2.81 -18.41 -4.13
CA GLY A 143 -2.46 -17.29 -5.01
C GLY A 143 -1.50 -16.26 -4.39
N TRP A 144 -0.85 -16.56 -3.27
CA TRP A 144 0.14 -15.68 -2.63
C TRP A 144 1.54 -15.78 -3.23
N LEU A 145 1.84 -16.91 -3.88
CA LEU A 145 3.06 -17.11 -4.65
C LEU A 145 2.73 -17.54 -6.08
N THR A 146 3.59 -17.16 -7.00
CA THR A 146 3.61 -17.67 -8.37
C THR A 146 4.98 -18.28 -8.67
N THR A 147 5.01 -19.24 -9.60
CA THR A 147 6.24 -19.85 -10.08
C THR A 147 6.74 -19.08 -11.30
N LEU A 148 7.90 -18.44 -11.20
CA LEU A 148 8.52 -17.74 -12.34
C LEU A 148 9.18 -18.71 -13.31
N LYS A 149 9.90 -19.68 -12.75
CA LYS A 149 10.52 -20.82 -13.41
C LYS A 149 10.66 -21.94 -12.39
N ARG A 150 10.98 -23.16 -12.83
CA ARG A 150 11.05 -24.32 -11.94
C ARG A 150 11.87 -24.02 -10.67
N GLY A 151 11.25 -24.19 -9.49
CA GLY A 151 11.87 -23.96 -8.19
C GLY A 151 12.15 -22.49 -7.83
N HIS A 152 11.65 -21.54 -8.62
CA HIS A 152 11.76 -20.10 -8.37
C HIS A 152 10.38 -19.48 -8.18
N TYR A 153 10.21 -18.78 -7.06
CA TYR A 153 8.94 -18.23 -6.62
C TYR A 153 9.02 -16.72 -6.43
N ALA A 154 7.89 -16.06 -6.64
CA ALA A 154 7.71 -14.63 -6.37
C ALA A 154 6.30 -14.37 -5.86
N ILE A 155 6.13 -13.26 -5.14
CA ILE A 155 4.80 -12.73 -4.83
C ILE A 155 4.29 -12.04 -6.10
N PRO A 156 3.09 -12.40 -6.62
CA PRO A 156 2.52 -11.72 -7.78
C PRO A 156 2.39 -10.20 -7.52
N PRO A 157 2.70 -9.33 -8.49
CA PRO A 157 2.60 -7.87 -8.30
C PRO A 157 1.25 -7.43 -7.71
N GLU A 158 0.15 -7.99 -8.21
CA GLU A 158 -1.23 -7.72 -7.75
C GLU A 158 -1.51 -8.19 -6.32
N ARG A 159 -0.62 -8.98 -5.70
CA ARG A 159 -0.73 -9.49 -4.32
C ARG A 159 0.16 -8.77 -3.32
N VAL A 160 1.10 -7.96 -3.79
CA VAL A 160 2.06 -7.24 -2.93
C VAL A 160 1.33 -6.28 -1.99
N VAL A 161 0.59 -5.31 -2.53
CA VAL A 161 -0.12 -4.33 -1.69
C VAL A 161 -1.21 -4.99 -0.84
N PRO A 162 -2.02 -5.95 -1.35
CA PRO A 162 -2.93 -6.72 -0.51
C PRO A 162 -2.26 -7.45 0.65
N LEU A 163 -1.11 -8.10 0.44
CA LEU A 163 -0.37 -8.80 1.50
C LEU A 163 0.07 -7.82 2.59
N LEU A 164 0.70 -6.70 2.21
CA LEU A 164 1.14 -5.67 3.16
C LEU A 164 -0.05 -5.06 3.91
N THR A 165 -1.18 -4.85 3.24
CA THR A 165 -2.43 -4.35 3.85
C THR A 165 -2.94 -5.31 4.92
N VAL A 166 -2.93 -6.62 4.66
CA VAL A 166 -3.34 -7.65 5.65
C VAL A 166 -2.40 -7.62 6.87
N LEU A 167 -1.09 -7.47 6.66
CA LEU A 167 -0.12 -7.38 7.76
C LEU A 167 -0.34 -6.12 8.63
N VAL A 168 -0.59 -4.97 8.00
CA VAL A 168 -0.94 -3.73 8.72
C VAL A 168 -2.23 -3.92 9.52
N ALA A 169 -3.28 -4.48 8.90
CA ALA A 169 -4.56 -4.75 9.54
C ALA A 169 -4.45 -5.76 10.70
N ALA A 170 -3.53 -6.72 10.61
CA ALA A 170 -3.23 -7.70 11.66
C ALA A 170 -2.37 -7.12 12.80
N GLY A 171 -1.92 -5.86 12.70
CA GLY A 171 -1.18 -5.16 13.75
C GLY A 171 0.34 -5.29 13.67
N ALA A 172 0.92 -5.50 12.48
CA ALA A 172 2.38 -5.57 12.29
C ALA A 172 3.13 -4.33 12.83
N VAL A 173 2.47 -3.18 12.93
CA VAL A 173 3.05 -1.91 13.41
C VAL A 173 3.03 -1.78 14.95
N ASN A 174 2.26 -2.63 15.65
CA ASN A 174 2.01 -2.51 17.09
C ASN A 174 2.83 -3.46 17.99
N ARG A 175 3.79 -4.23 17.44
CA ARG A 175 4.73 -5.01 18.27
C ARG A 175 6.02 -4.22 18.48
N PRO A 176 6.40 -3.88 19.72
CA PRO A 176 7.75 -3.39 19.97
C PRO A 176 8.73 -4.51 19.58
N VAL A 177 9.72 -4.16 18.76
CA VAL A 177 10.85 -5.04 18.48
C VAL A 177 11.56 -5.27 19.82
N SER A 178 11.51 -6.51 20.31
CA SER A 178 12.23 -6.96 21.51
C SER A 178 13.70 -7.20 21.21
#